data_AF-A0A6G3XGX5-F1
#
_entry.id   AF-A0A6G3XGX5-F1
#
_cell.length_a   1.000
_cell.length_b   1.000
_cell.length_c   1.000
_cell.angle_alpha   90.00
_cell.angle_beta   90.00
_cell.angle_gamma   90.00
#
_symmetry.space_group_name_H-M   'P 1'
#
loop_
_entity.id
_entity.type
_entity.pdbx_description
1 polymer ?
#
loop_
_entity_poly.entity_id
_entity_poly.type
_entity_poly.pdbx_seq_one_letter_code
_entity_poly.pdbx_strand_id
1 'polypeptide(L)'
;GLSAPESRTGHPYSFDTRDNSIAAERYPDDPREDLDHVLHRTGHAKPAGWKNDVIKEQSAPWTVSSWGKNYTYTNLSDHYPVIGSGQ
;
A
#
# COMPACT_ATOMS: atom_id res chain seq x y z
N GLY A 1 -7.46 -21.05 -9.86
CA GLY A 1 -7.67 -19.60 -9.71
C GLY A 1 -7.04 -19.12 -8.42
N LEU A 2 -7.43 -17.92 -7.98
CA LEU A 2 -7.04 -17.33 -6.69
C LEU A 2 -8.24 -17.33 -5.74
N SER A 3 -7.99 -17.45 -4.45
CA SER A 3 -9.00 -17.26 -3.39
C SER A 3 -8.86 -15.84 -2.86
N ALA A 4 -9.98 -15.12 -2.76
CA ALA A 4 -10.04 -13.87 -2.03
C ALA A 4 -9.66 -14.10 -0.54
N PRO A 5 -9.10 -13.08 0.14
CA PRO A 5 -8.97 -13.11 1.58
C PRO A 5 -10.37 -13.04 2.21
N GLU A 6 -10.49 -13.54 3.43
CA GLU A 6 -11.75 -13.49 4.18
C GLU A 6 -12.02 -12.09 4.73
N SER A 7 -10.98 -11.29 4.93
CA SER A 7 -11.11 -9.87 5.23
C SER A 7 -9.99 -9.04 4.60
N ARG A 8 -10.33 -7.79 4.30
CA ARG A 8 -9.39 -6.74 3.95
C ARG A 8 -9.53 -5.62 4.98
N THR A 9 -8.44 -5.29 5.66
CA THR A 9 -8.44 -4.39 6.82
C THR A 9 -7.39 -3.28 6.64
N GLY A 10 -7.40 -2.32 7.57
CA GLY A 10 -6.46 -1.20 7.55
C GLY A 10 -6.94 -0.06 6.64
N HIS A 11 -5.99 0.59 5.97
CA HIS A 11 -6.27 1.73 5.08
C HIS A 11 -6.89 1.28 3.75
N PRO A 12 -7.91 1.97 3.19
CA PRO A 12 -8.61 1.50 2.00
C PRO A 12 -7.84 1.59 0.68
N TYR A 13 -6.64 2.17 0.64
CA TYR A 13 -5.90 2.42 -0.60
C TYR A 13 -4.43 2.03 -0.45
N SER A 14 -3.98 0.92 -1.04
CA SER A 14 -2.55 0.61 -1.05
C SER A 14 -1.74 1.56 -1.95
N PHE A 15 -2.39 2.23 -2.91
CA PHE A 15 -1.81 3.30 -3.73
C PHE A 15 -2.63 4.58 -3.56
N ASP A 16 -2.11 5.50 -2.74
CA ASP A 16 -2.87 6.65 -2.28
C ASP A 16 -2.27 7.98 -2.78
N THR A 17 -2.72 8.39 -3.96
CA THR A 17 -2.32 9.64 -4.64
C THR A 17 -2.69 10.93 -3.89
N ARG A 18 -3.32 10.85 -2.71
CA ARG A 18 -3.65 12.03 -1.89
C ARG A 18 -2.83 12.11 -0.63
N ASP A 19 -2.72 11.00 0.11
CA ASP A 19 -2.11 11.02 1.44
C ASP A 19 -0.66 10.49 1.46
N ASN A 20 -0.23 9.71 0.46
CA ASN A 20 1.16 9.27 0.36
C ASN A 20 1.99 10.39 -0.30
N SER A 21 3.00 10.89 0.39
CA SER A 21 3.82 12.04 -0.05
C SER A 21 4.51 11.83 -1.40
N ILE A 22 4.86 10.60 -1.77
CA ILE A 22 5.49 10.29 -3.06
C ILE A 22 4.42 10.15 -4.14
N ALA A 23 3.35 9.40 -3.87
CA ALA A 23 2.28 9.21 -4.85
C ALA A 23 1.58 10.53 -5.19
N ALA A 24 1.32 11.37 -4.20
CA ALA A 24 0.67 12.67 -4.37
C ALA A 24 1.51 13.67 -5.19
N GLU A 25 2.84 13.57 -5.12
CA GLU A 25 3.72 14.40 -5.93
C GLU A 25 3.80 13.91 -7.38
N ARG A 26 3.86 12.59 -7.58
CA ARG A 26 4.00 11.97 -8.90
C ARG A 26 2.69 11.95 -9.70
N TYR A 27 1.55 11.84 -9.02
CA TYR A 27 0.24 11.60 -9.62
C TYR A 27 -0.85 12.49 -8.98
N PRO A 28 -0.71 13.83 -9.03
CA PRO A 28 -1.56 14.74 -8.24
C PRO A 28 -3.05 14.71 -8.62
N ASP A 29 -3.37 14.29 -9.85
CA ASP A 29 -4.73 14.31 -10.40
C ASP A 29 -5.33 12.90 -10.56
N ASP A 30 -4.54 11.84 -10.35
CA ASP A 30 -5.01 10.47 -10.51
C ASP A 30 -5.84 10.02 -9.29
N PRO A 31 -6.82 9.11 -9.49
CA PRO A 31 -7.61 8.58 -8.38
C PRO A 31 -6.77 7.72 -7.44
N ARG A 32 -7.25 7.58 -6.20
CA ARG A 32 -6.69 6.63 -5.22
C ARG A 32 -7.13 5.22 -5.59
N GLU A 33 -6.24 4.26 -5.45
CA GLU A 33 -6.48 2.87 -5.82
C GLU A 33 -6.04 1.89 -4.73
N ASP A 34 -6.52 0.66 -4.84
CA ASP A 34 -6.20 -0.42 -3.93
C ASP A 34 -5.75 -1.65 -4.73
N LEU A 35 -4.43 -1.82 -4.83
CA LEU A 35 -3.79 -2.60 -5.90
C LEU A 35 -2.96 -3.79 -5.39
N ASP A 36 -2.58 -3.79 -4.11
CA ASP A 36 -1.65 -4.76 -3.55
C ASP A 36 -2.38 -5.88 -2.79
N HIS A 37 -2.04 -7.14 -3.09
CA HIS A 37 -2.72 -8.31 -2.52
C HIS A 37 -1.77 -9.46 -2.23
N VAL A 38 -2.10 -10.25 -1.20
CA VAL A 38 -1.48 -11.54 -0.91
C VAL A 38 -2.58 -12.61 -0.88
N LEU A 39 -2.66 -13.40 -1.96
CA LEU A 39 -3.75 -14.32 -2.23
C LEU A 39 -3.26 -15.78 -2.31
N HIS A 40 -4.04 -16.70 -1.74
CA HIS A 40 -3.79 -18.13 -1.88
C HIS A 40 -4.38 -18.69 -3.18
N ARG A 41 -3.80 -19.78 -3.67
CA ARG A 41 -4.32 -20.52 -4.84
C ARG A 41 -5.57 -21.31 -4.46
N THR A 42 -6.61 -21.25 -5.29
CA THR A 42 -7.84 -22.06 -5.10
C THR A 42 -7.52 -23.56 -5.12
N GLY A 43 -8.19 -24.34 -4.27
CA GLY A 43 -8.03 -25.80 -4.18
C GLY A 43 -6.79 -26.27 -3.43
N HIS A 44 -6.08 -25.36 -2.76
CA HIS A 44 -4.93 -25.67 -1.91
C HIS A 44 -5.25 -25.31 -0.45
N ALA A 45 -4.51 -25.89 0.49
CA ALA A 45 -4.57 -25.50 1.88
C ALA A 45 -4.25 -23.99 2.03
N LYS A 46 -5.02 -23.31 2.88
CA LYS A 46 -4.76 -21.93 3.31
C LYS A 46 -5.01 -21.82 4.82
N PRO A 47 -4.31 -20.91 5.53
CA PRO A 47 -4.62 -20.59 6.92
C PRO A 47 -6.07 -20.16 7.10
N ALA A 48 -6.65 -20.46 8.26
CA ALA A 48 -8.01 -20.01 8.60
C ALA A 48 -7.98 -18.50 8.90
N GLY A 49 -9.05 -17.76 8.57
CA GLY A 49 -9.11 -16.34 8.86
C GLY A 49 -8.12 -15.50 8.04
N TRP A 50 -7.71 -15.97 6.85
CA TRP A 50 -6.72 -15.28 6.02
C TRP A 50 -7.16 -13.85 5.68
N LYS A 51 -6.33 -12.86 6.04
CA LYS A 51 -6.60 -11.44 5.85
C LYS A 51 -5.46 -10.71 5.14
N ASN A 52 -5.77 -9.58 4.53
CA ASN A 52 -4.80 -8.62 4.01
C ASN A 52 -5.01 -7.27 4.71
N ASP A 53 -3.97 -6.76 5.37
CA ASP A 53 -4.01 -5.50 6.12
C ASP A 53 -3.13 -4.45 5.43
N VAL A 54 -3.71 -3.33 5.00
CA VAL A 54 -2.97 -2.22 4.37
C VAL A 54 -2.49 -1.29 5.47
N ILE A 55 -1.17 -1.18 5.64
CA ILE A 55 -0.58 -0.39 6.73
C ILE A 55 -0.24 1.01 6.22
N LYS A 56 -0.90 2.04 6.76
CA LYS A 56 -0.61 3.45 6.46
C LYS A 56 0.65 3.95 7.17
N GLU A 57 1.77 3.27 6.97
CA GLU A 57 3.06 3.59 7.58
C GLU A 57 3.62 4.91 7.04
N GLN A 58 4.27 5.67 7.91
CA GLN A 58 5.05 6.86 7.57
C GLN A 58 6.49 6.70 8.07
N SER A 59 7.42 7.34 7.36
CA SER A 59 8.83 7.43 7.73
C SER A 59 9.15 8.78 8.37
N ALA A 60 10.32 8.87 8.99
CA ALA A 60 10.93 10.15 9.28
C ALA A 60 11.10 10.94 7.96
N PRO A 61 10.96 12.28 7.98
CA PRO A 61 11.08 13.09 6.78
C PRO A 61 12.48 12.94 6.18
N TRP A 62 12.54 12.82 4.85
CA TRP A 62 13.79 12.79 4.10
C TRP A 62 13.68 13.71 2.88
N THR A 63 14.79 14.36 2.55
CA THR A 63 14.83 15.41 1.52
C THR A 63 15.80 15.04 0.41
N VAL A 64 15.37 15.24 -0.83
CA VAL A 64 16.20 15.15 -2.04
C VAL A 64 16.16 16.47 -2.80
N SER A 65 17.16 16.70 -3.64
CA SER A 65 17.20 17.85 -4.54
C SER A 65 17.09 17.39 -5.99
N SER A 66 16.23 18.04 -6.76
CA SER A 66 16.02 17.78 -8.19
C SER A 66 15.77 19.11 -8.89
N TRP A 67 16.50 19.38 -9.98
CA TRP A 67 16.38 20.63 -10.76
C TRP A 67 16.48 21.92 -9.93
N GLY A 68 17.34 21.93 -8.90
CA GLY A 68 17.52 23.09 -8.01
C GLY A 68 16.36 23.32 -7.03
N LYS A 69 15.40 22.40 -6.94
CA LYS A 69 14.31 22.40 -5.95
C LYS A 69 14.49 21.24 -4.97
N ASN A 70 14.22 21.51 -3.70
CA ASN A 70 14.20 20.49 -2.67
C ASN A 70 12.78 19.92 -2.50
N TYR A 71 12.71 18.60 -2.35
CA TYR A 71 11.49 17.84 -2.14
C TYR A 71 11.65 17.04 -0.86
N THR A 72 10.68 17.15 0.06
CA THR A 72 10.68 16.41 1.32
C THR A 72 9.51 15.44 1.31
N TYR A 73 9.82 14.17 1.56
CA TYR A 73 8.84 13.09 1.60
C TYR A 73 8.78 12.49 3.01
N THR A 74 7.65 11.89 3.35
CA THR A 74 7.38 11.22 4.63
C THR A 74 6.94 9.78 4.46
N ASN A 75 7.04 9.22 3.25
CA ASN A 75 6.82 7.80 2.97
C ASN A 75 8.08 7.18 2.35
N LEU A 76 8.24 5.87 2.47
CA LEU A 76 9.38 5.13 1.90
C LEU A 76 9.18 4.73 0.42
N SER A 77 7.92 4.65 -0.01
CA SER A 77 7.47 4.26 -1.35
C SER A 77 6.17 4.99 -1.68
N ASP A 78 5.75 4.99 -2.94
CA ASP A 78 4.44 5.48 -3.39
C ASP A 78 3.28 4.51 -3.06
N HIS A 79 3.60 3.27 -2.70
CA HIS A 79 2.65 2.30 -2.16
C HIS A 79 2.77 2.13 -0.63
N TYR A 80 1.64 1.91 0.02
CA TYR A 80 1.58 1.39 1.39
C TYR A 80 1.72 -0.14 1.39
N PRO A 81 2.46 -0.74 2.35
CA PRO A 81 2.64 -2.18 2.41
C PRO A 81 1.33 -2.92 2.79
N VAL A 82 1.19 -4.13 2.26
CA VAL A 82 0.10 -5.06 2.60
C VAL A 82 0.64 -6.29 3.31
N ILE A 83 0.11 -6.57 4.49
CA ILE A 83 0.50 -7.73 5.30
C ILE A 83 -0.57 -8.82 5.17
N GLY A 84 -0.17 -9.99 4.65
CA GLY A 84 -0.97 -11.22 4.65
C GLY A 84 -0.78 -12.00 5.95
N SER A 85 -1.86 -12.37 6.63
CA SER A 85 -1.79 -13.19 7.86
C SER A 85 -3.03 -14.05 8.05
N GLY A 86 -2.89 -15.14 8.79
CA GLY A 86 -3.97 -16.06 9.17
C GLY A 86 -3.50 -17.00 10.29
N GLN A 87 -4.42 -17.82 10.81
CA GLN A 87 -4.13 -18.81 11.86
C GLN A 87 -3.76 -20.17 11.28
#